data_AF-A0A451A7K4-F1
#
_entry.id   AF-A0A451A7K4-F1
#
_cell.length_a   1.000
_cell.length_b   1.000
_cell.length_c   1.000
_cell.angle_alpha   90.00
_cell.angle_beta   90.00
_cell.angle_gamma   90.00
#
_symmetry.space_group_name_H-M   'P 1'
#
loop_
_entity.id
_entity.type
_entity.pdbx_description
1 polymer ?
#
loop_
_entity_poly.entity_id
_entity_poly.type
_entity_poly.pdbx_seq_one_letter_code
_entity_poly.pdbx_strand_id
1 'polypeptide(L)'
;MTGFMRNWLSGALKDHSSLKKGVLTGILRVSKESIFSGLNNLEVAGLLEDGPFADKFGFTEPEVESLLADFDLSETLPQAREWYNGYLFGETIIYNPWSILNFIHKQPAPPAAYWINTSSNDLVRELLESGGAEIREDLEALLAGDSVECEVTEDLPLRDIRGDSWAIWSLLLFSGYLKPVGIREGEIEPTYQLAIPNREVSILYRRIIRHWLTRHIPAKYLNRLLHALTTADVPTFTRHLQTLVLNMLSFHDTAGGEKKTPEAVYQSFVLGLLANLGNQYRIRSNIESGLGRADILISPIEPGERGIVMEFKRLKENEQMEEQLTKALDQIEEKDYPATLRAEGCNEVLELAIVFDGKRLEVRERVSGIAGSAGISSRAQVPA
;
A
#
# COMPACT_ATOMS: atom_id res chain seq x y z
N MET A 1 12.96 32.24 5.00
CA MET A 1 11.77 31.93 4.17
C MET A 1 10.47 32.26 4.90
N THR A 2 10.20 31.70 6.09
CA THR A 2 8.95 31.91 6.85
C THR A 2 8.63 33.38 7.15
N GLY A 3 9.62 34.18 7.58
CA GLY A 3 9.42 35.61 7.84
C GLY A 3 9.08 36.42 6.59
N PHE A 4 9.66 36.07 5.43
CA PHE A 4 9.33 36.69 4.16
C PHE A 4 7.89 36.39 3.74
N MET A 5 7.50 35.11 3.73
CA MET A 5 6.15 34.69 3.34
C MET A 5 5.09 35.31 4.25
N ARG A 6 5.34 35.38 5.56
CA ARG A 6 4.45 36.03 6.53
C ARG A 6 4.20 37.50 6.18
N ASN A 7 5.26 38.27 5.95
CA ASN A 7 5.16 39.70 5.64
C ASN A 7 4.50 39.95 4.29
N TRP A 8 4.86 39.14 3.29
CA TRP A 8 4.28 39.22 1.96
C TRP A 8 2.78 38.90 1.95
N LEU A 9 2.37 37.79 2.56
CA LEU A 9 0.95 37.41 2.66
C LEU A 9 0.16 38.41 3.51
N SER A 10 0.72 38.89 4.63
CA SER A 10 0.04 39.89 5.47
C SER A 10 -0.14 41.20 4.71
N GLY A 11 0.89 41.72 4.04
CA GLY A 11 0.80 42.96 3.27
C GLY A 11 -0.15 42.85 2.07
N ALA A 12 -0.21 41.69 1.42
CA ALA A 12 -1.07 41.48 0.25
C ALA A 12 -2.53 41.21 0.61
N LEU A 13 -2.79 40.43 1.68
CA LEU A 13 -4.12 39.87 1.97
C LEU A 13 -4.85 40.55 3.12
N LYS A 14 -4.16 41.31 3.97
CA LYS A 14 -4.75 41.98 5.13
C LYS A 14 -4.83 43.48 4.91
N ASP A 15 -6.03 44.04 5.06
CA ASP A 15 -6.32 45.48 5.00
C ASP A 15 -5.85 46.21 3.72
N HIS A 16 -5.60 45.46 2.64
CA HIS A 16 -5.15 46.02 1.37
C HIS A 16 -6.34 46.69 0.65
N SER A 17 -6.34 48.01 0.56
CA SER A 17 -7.46 48.82 0.05
C SER A 17 -7.93 48.46 -1.37
N SER A 18 -7.03 47.89 -2.19
CA SER A 18 -7.34 47.46 -3.55
C SER A 18 -7.81 46.00 -3.66
N LEU A 19 -7.78 45.23 -2.56
CA LEU A 19 -8.13 43.81 -2.59
C LEU A 19 -9.63 43.62 -2.33
N LYS A 20 -10.37 43.14 -3.34
CA LYS A 20 -11.78 42.76 -3.19
C LYS A 20 -11.95 41.36 -2.60
N LYS A 21 -11.13 40.39 -3.05
CA LYS A 21 -11.12 38.99 -2.59
C LYS A 21 -9.75 38.37 -2.88
N GLY A 22 -9.23 37.60 -1.94
CA GLY A 22 -8.07 36.73 -2.12
C GLY A 22 -8.47 35.27 -1.89
N VAL A 23 -7.87 34.35 -2.65
CA VAL A 23 -8.01 32.91 -2.43
C VAL A 23 -6.61 32.35 -2.25
N LEU A 24 -6.43 31.56 -1.20
CA LEU A 24 -5.19 30.87 -0.92
C LEU A 24 -5.47 29.36 -0.87
N THR A 25 -4.70 28.62 -1.64
CA THR A 25 -4.78 27.15 -1.69
C THR A 25 -3.46 26.57 -1.23
N GLY A 26 -3.51 25.52 -0.43
CA GLY A 26 -2.35 24.83 0.08
C GLY A 26 -2.75 23.49 0.68
N ILE A 27 -1.75 22.65 0.94
CA ILE A 27 -1.94 21.35 1.58
C ILE A 27 -2.26 21.55 3.07
N LEU A 28 -1.47 22.39 3.75
CA LEU A 28 -1.68 22.72 5.16
C LEU A 28 -2.25 24.13 5.31
N ARG A 29 -2.95 24.37 6.41
CA ARG A 29 -3.41 25.71 6.78
C ARG A 29 -2.21 26.62 6.97
N VAL A 30 -2.36 27.89 6.61
CA VAL A 30 -1.36 28.89 6.98
C VAL A 30 -1.48 29.11 8.48
N SER A 31 -0.55 28.51 9.24
CA SER A 31 -0.51 28.64 10.69
C SER A 31 -0.61 30.12 11.07
N LYS A 32 -1.62 30.43 11.88
CA LYS A 32 -1.80 31.73 12.52
C LYS A 32 -0.76 31.89 13.63
N GLU A 33 0.53 31.86 13.28
CA GLU A 33 1.60 32.08 14.24
C GLU A 33 1.55 33.54 14.71
N SER A 34 0.81 33.78 15.79
CA SER A 34 1.11 34.73 16.87
C SER A 34 -0.11 35.54 17.36
N ILE A 35 -0.08 35.85 18.66
CA ILE A 35 -0.74 36.98 19.35
C ILE A 35 -0.51 38.38 18.73
N PHE A 36 0.10 38.49 17.54
CA PHE A 36 0.41 39.75 16.85
C PHE A 36 -0.30 39.88 15.49
N SER A 37 -0.36 41.11 14.97
CA SER A 37 -1.20 41.65 13.89
C SER A 37 -0.98 41.09 12.46
N GLY A 38 -0.49 39.87 12.29
CA GLY A 38 -0.37 39.20 10.98
C GLY A 38 -1.72 38.83 10.33
N LEU A 39 -1.67 38.14 9.19
CA LEU A 39 -2.85 37.59 8.50
C LEU A 39 -3.61 36.63 9.43
N ASN A 40 -4.81 37.02 9.85
CA ASN A 40 -5.58 36.31 10.89
C ASN A 40 -7.09 36.17 10.59
N ASN A 41 -7.56 36.75 9.49
CA ASN A 41 -8.96 36.84 9.08
C ASN A 41 -9.31 35.91 7.90
N LEU A 42 -8.68 34.72 7.85
CA LEU A 42 -8.95 33.72 6.81
C LEU A 42 -10.17 32.86 7.19
N GLU A 43 -11.12 32.75 6.26
CA GLU A 43 -12.09 31.66 6.22
C GLU A 43 -11.39 30.45 5.60
N VAL A 44 -11.47 29.31 6.28
CA VAL A 44 -10.80 28.08 5.86
C VAL A 44 -11.87 27.09 5.43
N ALA A 45 -11.71 26.53 4.23
CA ALA A 45 -12.50 25.40 3.76
C ALA A 45 -11.57 24.17 3.80
N GLY A 46 -11.69 23.39 4.87
CA GLY A 46 -10.84 22.22 5.13
C GLY A 46 -11.37 20.94 4.50
N LEU A 47 -10.51 19.90 4.49
CA LEU A 47 -10.87 18.54 4.07
C LEU A 47 -11.95 17.91 4.96
N LEU A 48 -11.88 18.21 6.26
CA LEU A 48 -12.71 17.57 7.30
C LEU A 48 -14.04 18.29 7.55
N GLU A 49 -14.23 19.46 6.96
CA GLU A 49 -15.42 20.29 7.16
C GLU A 49 -16.37 20.13 5.96
N ASP A 50 -17.65 19.92 6.24
CA ASP A 50 -18.68 20.07 5.22
C ASP A 50 -18.74 21.51 4.76
N GLY A 51 -18.79 21.71 3.45
CA GLY A 51 -18.77 23.06 2.93
C GLY A 51 -19.03 23.14 1.43
N PRO A 52 -19.19 24.38 0.93
CA PRO A 52 -19.54 24.65 -0.46
C PRO A 52 -18.45 24.24 -1.48
N PHE A 53 -17.29 23.76 -0.99
CA PHE A 53 -16.14 23.37 -1.81
C PHE A 53 -15.84 21.87 -1.78
N ALA A 54 -16.63 21.06 -1.05
CA ALA A 54 -16.40 19.62 -0.90
C ALA A 54 -16.35 18.87 -2.25
N ASP A 55 -17.15 19.31 -3.23
CA ASP A 55 -17.25 18.74 -4.57
C ASP A 55 -16.42 19.50 -5.63
N LYS A 56 -15.52 20.41 -5.23
CA LYS A 56 -14.83 21.33 -6.18
C LYS A 56 -13.37 20.99 -6.45
N PHE A 57 -12.78 20.05 -5.69
CA PHE A 57 -11.34 19.72 -5.77
C PHE A 57 -11.05 18.35 -6.40
N GLY A 58 -12.05 17.73 -7.02
CA GLY A 58 -11.95 16.42 -7.66
C GLY A 58 -13.10 16.20 -8.63
N PHE A 59 -13.23 14.96 -9.12
CA PHE A 59 -14.45 14.53 -9.82
C PHE A 59 -15.34 13.74 -8.87
N THR A 60 -16.62 14.00 -8.89
CA THR A 60 -17.64 13.17 -8.24
C THR A 60 -17.89 11.88 -9.04
N GLU A 61 -18.47 10.86 -8.41
CA GLU A 61 -18.84 9.61 -9.11
C GLU A 61 -19.68 9.86 -10.38
N PRO A 62 -20.74 10.71 -10.37
CA PRO A 62 -21.51 10.99 -11.57
C PRO A 62 -20.71 11.70 -12.66
N GLU A 63 -19.76 12.56 -12.31
CA GLU A 63 -18.88 13.20 -13.29
C GLU A 63 -17.91 12.19 -13.91
N VAL A 64 -17.36 11.26 -13.12
CA VAL A 64 -16.52 10.17 -13.65
C VAL A 64 -17.32 9.23 -14.56
N GLU A 65 -18.55 8.88 -14.17
CA GLU A 65 -19.44 8.05 -14.99
C GLU A 65 -19.74 8.73 -16.35
N SER A 66 -20.08 10.02 -16.33
CA SER A 66 -20.31 10.82 -17.54
C SER A 66 -19.05 10.89 -18.41
N LEU A 67 -17.89 11.19 -17.81
CA LEU A 67 -16.62 11.25 -18.53
C LEU A 67 -16.30 9.91 -19.18
N LEU A 68 -16.43 8.79 -18.48
CA LEU A 68 -16.17 7.47 -19.05
C LEU A 68 -17.15 7.14 -20.18
N ALA A 69 -18.43 7.52 -20.06
CA ALA A 69 -19.41 7.33 -21.12
C ALA A 69 -19.07 8.14 -22.39
N ASP A 70 -18.60 9.39 -22.24
CA ASP A 70 -18.22 10.25 -23.36
C ASP A 70 -17.05 9.68 -24.21
N PHE A 71 -16.27 8.76 -23.63
CA PHE A 71 -15.15 8.08 -24.30
C PHE A 71 -15.43 6.59 -24.61
N ASP A 72 -16.69 6.13 -24.52
CA ASP A 72 -17.08 4.73 -24.73
C ASP A 72 -16.40 3.74 -23.75
N LEU A 73 -16.13 4.17 -22.51
CA LEU A 73 -15.41 3.43 -21.46
C LEU A 73 -16.27 3.08 -20.24
N SER A 74 -17.60 3.13 -20.34
CA SER A 74 -18.50 2.92 -19.18
C SER A 74 -18.25 1.61 -18.43
N GLU A 75 -17.87 0.53 -19.12
CA GLU A 75 -17.56 -0.76 -18.48
C GLU A 75 -16.32 -0.73 -17.58
N THR A 76 -15.48 0.30 -17.71
CA THR A 76 -14.25 0.46 -16.91
C THR A 76 -14.47 1.20 -15.58
N LEU A 77 -15.68 1.69 -15.31
CA LEU A 77 -16.01 2.40 -14.07
C LEU A 77 -15.62 1.62 -12.79
N PRO A 78 -15.84 0.30 -12.67
CA PRO A 78 -15.39 -0.47 -11.51
C PRO A 78 -13.86 -0.42 -11.30
N GLN A 79 -13.08 -0.43 -12.38
CA GLN A 79 -11.62 -0.32 -12.32
C GLN A 79 -11.20 1.09 -11.90
N ALA A 80 -11.82 2.12 -12.47
CA ALA A 80 -11.57 3.51 -12.08
C ALA A 80 -11.91 3.74 -10.59
N ARG A 81 -13.00 3.14 -10.10
CA ARG A 81 -13.41 3.19 -8.69
C ARG A 81 -12.37 2.55 -7.78
N GLU A 82 -11.91 1.34 -8.09
CA GLU A 82 -10.89 0.66 -7.29
C GLU A 82 -9.55 1.44 -7.23
N TRP A 83 -9.16 2.05 -8.34
CA TRP A 83 -7.85 2.67 -8.46
C TRP A 83 -7.79 4.12 -7.99
N TYR A 84 -8.85 4.90 -8.19
CA TYR A 84 -8.76 6.38 -8.14
C TYR A 84 -9.85 7.07 -7.30
N ASN A 85 -10.88 6.35 -6.83
CA ASN A 85 -11.87 6.86 -5.89
C ASN A 85 -11.27 6.98 -4.47
N GLY A 86 -11.88 7.74 -3.58
CA GLY A 86 -11.80 7.45 -2.15
C GLY A 86 -11.56 8.66 -1.29
N TYR A 87 -11.29 9.83 -1.86
CA TYR A 87 -11.01 11.02 -1.08
C TYR A 87 -12.30 11.60 -0.52
N LEU A 88 -12.45 11.56 0.81
CA LEU A 88 -13.64 12.07 1.50
C LEU A 88 -13.39 13.52 1.92
N PHE A 89 -14.14 14.44 1.32
CA PHE A 89 -14.15 15.87 1.62
C PHE A 89 -15.50 16.18 2.28
N GLY A 90 -15.52 16.41 3.59
CA GLY A 90 -16.77 16.40 4.36
C GLY A 90 -17.52 15.08 4.13
N GLU A 91 -18.75 15.14 3.64
CA GLU A 91 -19.56 13.97 3.24
C GLU A 91 -19.40 13.58 1.76
N THR A 92 -18.62 14.31 0.97
CA THR A 92 -18.50 14.09 -0.48
C THR A 92 -17.27 13.27 -0.82
N ILE A 93 -17.48 12.16 -1.53
CA ILE A 93 -16.39 11.34 -2.06
C ILE A 93 -16.01 11.84 -3.45
N ILE A 94 -14.72 12.13 -3.65
CA ILE A 94 -14.16 12.59 -4.91
C ILE A 94 -13.01 11.71 -5.40
N TYR A 95 -12.80 11.76 -6.70
CA TYR A 95 -11.72 11.12 -7.44
C TYR A 95 -10.61 12.11 -7.73
N ASN A 96 -9.37 11.61 -7.79
CA ASN A 96 -8.22 12.41 -8.24
C ASN A 96 -8.35 12.75 -9.75
N PRO A 97 -8.44 14.03 -10.14
CA PRO A 97 -8.62 14.40 -11.55
C PRO A 97 -7.47 13.96 -12.45
N TRP A 98 -6.24 14.11 -11.97
CA TRP A 98 -5.05 13.74 -12.74
C TRP A 98 -5.04 12.25 -13.06
N SER A 99 -5.40 11.41 -12.08
CA SER A 99 -5.43 9.97 -12.28
C SER A 99 -6.56 9.53 -13.23
N ILE A 100 -7.76 10.10 -13.11
CA ILE A 100 -8.88 9.80 -14.04
C ILE A 100 -8.55 10.24 -15.47
N LEU A 101 -8.02 11.45 -15.66
CA LEU A 101 -7.66 11.92 -17.00
C LEU A 101 -6.58 11.04 -17.66
N ASN A 102 -5.57 10.62 -16.89
CA ASN A 102 -4.54 9.71 -17.41
C ASN A 102 -5.09 8.31 -17.67
N PHE A 103 -6.02 7.81 -16.84
CA PHE A 103 -6.65 6.52 -17.04
C PHE A 103 -7.40 6.46 -18.37
N ILE A 104 -8.20 7.49 -18.66
CA ILE A 104 -8.93 7.62 -19.93
C ILE A 104 -7.94 7.77 -21.09
N HIS A 105 -6.98 8.69 -20.98
CA HIS A 105 -6.03 9.00 -22.05
C HIS A 105 -5.17 7.81 -22.48
N LYS A 106 -4.86 6.89 -21.55
CA LYS A 106 -3.95 5.77 -21.81
C LYS A 106 -4.65 4.49 -22.23
N GLN A 107 -5.97 4.46 -22.34
CA GLN A 107 -6.68 3.27 -22.84
C GLN A 107 -6.11 2.84 -24.21
N PRO A 108 -5.99 1.51 -24.47
CA PRO A 108 -6.43 0.38 -23.65
C PRO A 108 -5.38 -0.12 -22.62
N ALA A 109 -4.40 0.70 -22.25
CA ALA A 109 -3.40 0.30 -21.25
C ALA A 109 -4.06 0.02 -19.88
N PRO A 110 -3.51 -0.91 -19.09
CA PRO A 110 -4.04 -1.20 -17.76
C PRO A 110 -3.94 0.03 -16.84
N PRO A 111 -4.81 0.14 -15.82
CA PRO A 111 -4.71 1.17 -14.80
C PRO A 111 -3.31 1.18 -14.18
N ALA A 112 -2.83 2.38 -13.86
CA ALA A 112 -1.53 2.58 -13.24
C ALA A 112 -1.55 3.70 -12.22
N ALA A 113 -0.49 3.78 -11.44
CA ALA A 113 -0.25 4.87 -10.50
C ALA A 113 0.20 6.12 -11.30
N TYR A 114 -0.63 7.15 -11.39
CA TYR A 114 -0.37 8.37 -12.14
C TYR A 114 0.03 9.54 -11.23
N TRP A 115 -0.73 9.82 -10.18
CA TRP A 115 -0.48 10.86 -9.19
C TRP A 115 0.76 10.58 -8.33
N ILE A 116 0.91 9.36 -7.81
CA ILE A 116 2.09 9.05 -6.96
C ILE A 116 3.42 9.16 -7.72
N ASN A 117 3.40 9.19 -9.05
CA ASN A 117 4.58 9.31 -9.91
C ASN A 117 4.89 10.77 -10.28
N THR A 118 4.09 11.77 -9.86
CA THR A 118 4.34 13.18 -10.15
C THR A 118 5.23 13.88 -9.11
N SER A 119 5.53 13.27 -7.96
CA SER A 119 6.30 13.88 -6.87
C SER A 119 7.48 13.02 -6.40
N SER A 120 8.52 13.67 -5.87
CA SER A 120 9.57 12.99 -5.10
C SER A 120 8.97 12.57 -3.75
N ASN A 121 8.60 11.29 -3.62
CA ASN A 121 8.02 10.73 -2.38
C ASN A 121 9.02 10.63 -1.21
N ASP A 122 10.09 11.42 -1.24
CA ASP A 122 11.22 11.32 -0.32
C ASP A 122 10.87 11.83 1.08
N LEU A 123 10.10 12.91 1.19
CA LEU A 123 9.65 13.41 2.50
C LEU A 123 8.74 12.39 3.20
N VAL A 124 7.76 11.84 2.48
CA VAL A 124 6.85 10.80 3.00
C VAL A 124 7.66 9.61 3.50
N ARG A 125 8.61 9.14 2.68
CA ARG A 125 9.51 8.05 3.04
C ARG A 125 10.33 8.37 4.28
N GLU A 126 10.96 9.55 4.33
CA GLU A 126 11.79 9.96 5.47
C GLU A 126 10.98 10.01 6.77
N LEU A 127 9.78 10.60 6.73
CA LEU A 127 8.89 10.68 7.88
C LEU A 127 8.52 9.29 8.40
N LEU A 128 8.07 8.41 7.50
CA LEU A 128 7.70 7.03 7.85
C LEU A 128 8.89 6.20 8.34
N GLU A 129 10.08 6.39 7.78
CA GLU A 129 11.31 5.71 8.23
C GLU A 129 11.76 6.21 9.62
N SER A 130 11.55 7.49 9.92
CA SER A 130 11.97 8.13 11.17
C SER A 130 10.98 7.97 12.34
N GLY A 131 9.75 7.53 12.05
CA GLY A 131 8.60 7.54 12.96
C GLY A 131 8.62 6.56 14.14
N GLY A 132 9.70 5.81 14.36
CA GLY A 132 9.82 4.88 15.49
C GLY A 132 8.93 3.63 15.37
N ALA A 133 8.57 3.04 16.50
CA ALA A 133 7.78 1.79 16.55
C ALA A 133 6.29 2.02 16.29
N GLU A 134 5.72 3.10 16.83
CA GLU A 134 4.30 3.45 16.67
C GLU A 134 3.89 3.61 15.20
N ILE A 135 4.66 4.41 14.44
CA ILE A 135 4.42 4.57 12.99
C ILE A 135 4.55 3.24 12.24
N ARG A 136 5.33 2.27 12.74
CA ARG A 136 5.46 0.96 12.09
C ARG A 136 4.25 0.07 12.34
N GLU A 137 3.74 0.05 13.57
CA GLU A 137 2.48 -0.67 13.89
C GLU A 137 1.31 -0.12 13.08
N ASP A 138 1.24 1.21 12.96
CA ASP A 138 0.25 1.90 12.15
C ASP A 138 0.41 1.59 10.65
N LEU A 139 1.64 1.54 10.13
CA LEU A 139 1.90 1.11 8.76
C LEU A 139 1.44 -0.33 8.52
N GLU A 140 1.64 -1.24 9.48
CA GLU A 140 1.14 -2.60 9.39
C GLU A 140 -0.38 -2.64 9.26
N ALA A 141 -1.10 -1.87 10.08
CA ALA A 141 -2.55 -1.75 10.01
C ALA A 141 -3.00 -1.19 8.64
N LEU A 142 -2.40 -0.09 8.18
CA LEU A 142 -2.73 0.52 6.89
C LEU A 142 -2.55 -0.43 5.71
N LEU A 143 -1.48 -1.23 5.73
CA LEU A 143 -1.22 -2.22 4.68
C LEU A 143 -2.18 -3.41 4.72
N ALA A 144 -2.72 -3.71 5.90
CA ALA A 144 -3.75 -4.70 6.08
C ALA A 144 -5.12 -4.27 5.56
N GLY A 145 -5.25 -2.99 5.17
CA GLY A 145 -6.52 -2.38 4.80
C GLY A 145 -7.31 -1.88 6.01
N ASP A 146 -6.71 -1.89 7.20
CA ASP A 146 -7.27 -1.31 8.41
C ASP A 146 -7.02 0.20 8.45
N SER A 147 -7.48 0.85 9.52
CA SER A 147 -7.32 2.28 9.78
C SER A 147 -6.43 2.55 10.99
N VAL A 148 -5.82 3.72 11.03
CA VAL A 148 -5.06 4.23 12.18
C VAL A 148 -5.82 5.36 12.87
N GLU A 149 -5.64 5.51 14.18
CA GLU A 149 -6.25 6.59 14.94
C GLU A 149 -5.32 7.82 14.98
N CYS A 150 -5.88 8.99 14.73
CA CYS A 150 -5.11 10.24 14.69
C CYS A 150 -5.94 11.41 15.22
N GLU A 151 -5.39 12.17 16.17
CA GLU A 151 -5.88 13.51 16.47
C GLU A 151 -5.34 14.46 15.40
N VAL A 152 -6.20 14.88 14.47
CA VAL A 152 -5.76 15.65 13.30
C VAL A 152 -5.42 17.08 13.70
N THR A 153 -4.16 17.45 13.51
CA THR A 153 -3.68 18.83 13.70
C THR A 153 -3.68 19.56 12.36
N GLU A 154 -4.61 20.51 12.20
CA GLU A 154 -4.74 21.27 10.95
C GLU A 154 -3.74 22.43 10.83
N ASP A 155 -3.29 22.97 11.96
CA ASP A 155 -2.33 24.08 12.07
C ASP A 155 -0.90 23.58 12.34
N LEU A 156 -0.41 22.66 11.49
CA LEU A 156 0.86 21.97 11.70
C LEU A 156 2.06 22.70 11.08
N PRO A 157 3.06 23.16 11.88
CA PRO A 157 4.31 23.67 11.33
C PRO A 157 5.17 22.52 10.80
N LEU A 158 5.59 22.58 9.52
CA LEU A 158 6.43 21.53 8.91
C LEU A 158 7.72 21.17 9.68
N ARG A 159 8.26 22.11 10.47
CA ARG A 159 9.46 21.91 11.29
C ARG A 159 9.23 20.97 12.49
N ASP A 160 7.97 20.84 12.93
CA ASP A 160 7.60 20.17 14.17
C ASP A 160 7.02 18.76 13.89
N ILE A 161 7.11 18.27 12.64
CA ILE A 161 6.52 16.99 12.20
C ILE A 161 7.36 15.79 12.63
N ARG A 162 8.68 15.93 12.72
CA ARG A 162 9.55 14.77 12.97
C ARG A 162 9.40 14.30 14.41
N GLY A 163 9.12 13.00 14.56
CA GLY A 163 9.03 12.35 15.87
C GLY A 163 7.66 12.46 16.56
N ASP A 164 6.66 13.03 15.88
CA ASP A 164 5.27 13.08 16.33
C ASP A 164 4.40 12.30 15.32
N SER A 165 3.78 11.20 15.79
CA SER A 165 3.01 10.30 14.94
C SER A 165 1.76 10.99 14.37
N TRP A 166 1.04 11.74 15.19
CA TRP A 166 -0.16 12.47 14.80
C TRP A 166 0.16 13.59 13.81
N ALA A 167 1.28 14.30 13.99
CA ALA A 167 1.76 15.28 13.02
C ALA A 167 2.04 14.65 11.65
N ILE A 168 2.70 13.47 11.64
CA ILE A 168 2.97 12.72 10.41
C ILE A 168 1.65 12.31 9.75
N TRP A 169 0.72 11.72 10.50
CA TRP A 169 -0.57 11.26 9.96
C TRP A 169 -1.45 12.42 9.47
N SER A 170 -1.46 13.54 10.17
CA SER A 170 -2.14 14.78 9.75
C SER A 170 -1.59 15.28 8.42
N LEU A 171 -0.26 15.36 8.27
CA LEU A 171 0.36 15.75 7.00
C LEU A 171 -0.04 14.80 5.87
N LEU A 172 -0.01 13.48 6.12
CA LEU A 172 -0.33 12.47 5.11
C LEU A 172 -1.81 12.51 4.70
N LEU A 173 -2.72 12.79 5.64
CA LEU A 173 -4.12 13.06 5.36
C LEU A 173 -4.28 14.27 4.44
N PHE A 174 -3.77 15.43 4.83
CA PHE A 174 -3.92 16.65 4.04
C PHE A 174 -3.22 16.59 2.67
N SER A 175 -2.17 15.77 2.56
CA SER A 175 -1.43 15.55 1.31
C SER A 175 -2.10 14.51 0.39
N GLY A 176 -3.19 13.87 0.81
CA GLY A 176 -3.92 12.87 0.02
C GLY A 176 -3.29 11.46 0.03
N TYR A 177 -2.44 11.14 1.01
CA TYR A 177 -1.93 9.78 1.23
C TYR A 177 -2.83 8.96 2.14
N LEU A 178 -3.70 9.61 2.91
CA LEU A 178 -4.73 8.99 3.75
C LEU A 178 -6.09 9.65 3.50
N LYS A 179 -7.16 8.96 3.88
CA LYS A 179 -8.53 9.48 3.92
C LYS A 179 -9.17 9.21 5.28
N PRO A 180 -10.11 10.04 5.75
CA PRO A 180 -10.92 9.69 6.90
C PRO A 180 -11.93 8.60 6.52
N VAL A 181 -12.14 7.64 7.42
CA VAL A 181 -13.14 6.56 7.31
C VAL A 181 -14.08 6.47 8.50
N GLY A 182 -13.80 7.23 9.57
CA GLY A 182 -14.61 7.28 10.77
C GLY A 182 -14.12 8.38 11.71
N ILE A 183 -15.00 8.79 12.63
CA ILE A 183 -14.72 9.78 13.65
C ILE A 183 -15.15 9.19 14.99
N ARG A 184 -14.31 9.34 16.01
CA ARG A 184 -14.65 9.07 17.41
C ARG A 184 -14.63 10.38 18.17
N GLU A 185 -15.71 10.62 18.90
CA GLU A 185 -15.77 11.76 19.82
C GLU A 185 -14.75 11.53 20.94
N GLY A 186 -13.78 12.44 21.04
CA GLY A 186 -12.85 12.51 22.16
C GLY A 186 -13.35 13.47 23.23
N GLU A 187 -12.68 13.50 24.39
CA GLU A 187 -13.02 14.44 25.47
C GLU A 187 -12.68 15.90 25.15
N ILE A 188 -11.72 16.14 24.25
CA ILE A 188 -11.21 17.49 23.91
C ILE A 188 -11.30 17.73 22.40
N GLU A 189 -10.66 16.88 21.60
CA GLU A 189 -10.69 16.93 20.13
C GLU A 189 -11.18 15.59 19.57
N PRO A 190 -11.83 15.56 18.39
CA PRO A 190 -12.21 14.32 17.75
C PRO A 190 -10.99 13.54 17.28
N THR A 191 -11.03 12.22 17.46
CA THR A 191 -10.04 11.30 16.89
C THR A 191 -10.57 10.75 15.58
N TYR A 192 -9.77 10.85 14.52
CA TYR A 192 -10.13 10.36 13.20
C TYR A 192 -9.54 8.97 12.97
N GLN A 193 -10.31 8.11 12.32
CA GLN A 193 -9.81 6.87 11.75
C GLN A 193 -9.39 7.12 10.31
N LEU A 194 -8.11 6.89 10.01
CA LEU A 194 -7.51 7.20 8.72
C LEU A 194 -7.09 5.91 8.00
N ALA A 195 -7.40 5.81 6.72
CA ALA A 195 -7.07 4.64 5.89
C ALA A 195 -6.42 5.04 4.56
N ILE A 196 -5.77 4.09 3.89
CA ILE A 196 -5.25 4.29 2.53
C ILE A 196 -6.44 4.51 1.57
N PRO A 197 -6.44 5.55 0.72
CA PRO A 197 -7.63 5.93 -0.04
C PRO A 197 -8.02 4.92 -1.13
N ASN A 198 -7.04 4.40 -1.86
CA ASN A 198 -7.23 3.53 -3.02
C ASN A 198 -5.99 2.71 -3.38
N ARG A 199 -6.15 1.88 -4.43
CA ARG A 199 -5.09 1.01 -4.93
C ARG A 199 -3.88 1.79 -5.41
N GLU A 200 -4.06 2.96 -6.04
CA GLU A 200 -2.94 3.80 -6.48
C GLU A 200 -2.03 4.19 -5.31
N VAL A 201 -2.60 4.71 -4.22
CA VAL A 201 -1.81 5.13 -3.05
C VAL A 201 -1.22 3.92 -2.32
N SER A 202 -1.90 2.77 -2.28
CA SER A 202 -1.36 1.54 -1.68
C SER A 202 -0.03 1.10 -2.31
N ILE A 203 0.17 1.39 -3.61
CA ILE A 203 1.42 1.10 -4.33
C ILE A 203 2.57 1.90 -3.74
N LEU A 204 2.34 3.16 -3.34
CA LEU A 204 3.36 3.98 -2.71
C LEU A 204 3.82 3.36 -1.38
N TYR A 205 2.88 3.00 -0.51
CA TYR A 205 3.21 2.37 0.77
C TYR A 205 4.01 1.07 0.57
N ARG A 206 3.60 0.22 -0.38
CA ARG A 206 4.37 -0.99 -0.77
C ARG A 206 5.79 -0.66 -1.27
N ARG A 207 5.97 0.41 -2.05
CA ARG A 207 7.30 0.88 -2.50
C ARG A 207 8.16 1.41 -1.35
N ILE A 208 7.57 2.07 -0.36
CA ILE A 208 8.29 2.58 0.82
C ILE A 208 8.83 1.41 1.64
N ILE A 209 8.02 0.39 1.89
CA ILE A 209 8.44 -0.84 2.59
C ILE A 209 9.54 -1.55 1.83
N ARG A 210 9.37 -1.73 0.51
CA ARG A 210 10.42 -2.31 -0.34
C ARG A 210 11.75 -1.59 -0.13
N HIS A 211 11.75 -0.26 -0.20
CA HIS A 211 12.96 0.54 -0.06
C HIS A 211 13.59 0.37 1.32
N TRP A 212 12.77 0.43 2.37
CA TRP A 212 13.19 0.19 3.75
C TRP A 212 13.86 -1.18 3.90
N LEU A 213 13.27 -2.24 3.32
CA LEU A 213 13.84 -3.59 3.33
C LEU A 213 15.18 -3.65 2.60
N THR A 214 15.29 -3.05 1.41
CA THR A 214 16.53 -3.09 0.63
C THR A 214 17.69 -2.35 1.29
N ARG A 215 17.42 -1.38 2.18
CA ARG A 215 18.46 -0.69 2.96
C ARG A 215 19.00 -1.53 4.12
N HIS A 216 18.14 -2.33 4.76
CA HIS A 216 18.48 -3.07 5.96
C HIS A 216 18.90 -4.52 5.67
N ILE A 217 18.59 -5.04 4.48
CA ILE A 217 18.95 -6.39 4.07
C ILE A 217 20.20 -6.33 3.16
N PRO A 218 21.31 -6.99 3.52
CA PRO A 218 22.48 -7.05 2.65
C PRO A 218 22.12 -7.61 1.27
N ALA A 219 22.51 -6.93 0.19
CA ALA A 219 22.17 -7.33 -1.19
C ALA A 219 22.51 -8.80 -1.51
N LYS A 220 23.65 -9.30 -1.01
CA LYS A 220 24.06 -10.70 -1.16
C LYS A 220 23.08 -11.68 -0.52
N TYR A 221 22.46 -11.30 0.61
CA TYR A 221 21.47 -12.11 1.30
C TYR A 221 20.16 -12.16 0.52
N LEU A 222 19.69 -11.00 0.06
CA LEU A 222 18.50 -10.88 -0.76
C LEU A 222 18.63 -11.67 -2.07
N ASN A 223 19.76 -11.56 -2.77
CA ASN A 223 20.01 -12.31 -3.99
C ASN A 223 19.99 -13.82 -3.76
N ARG A 224 20.48 -14.32 -2.62
CA ARG A 224 20.42 -15.75 -2.28
C ARG A 224 18.99 -16.22 -2.04
N LEU A 225 18.18 -15.42 -1.34
CA LEU A 225 16.77 -15.71 -1.12
C LEU A 225 16.01 -15.79 -2.45
N LEU A 226 16.18 -14.77 -3.31
CA LEU A 226 15.47 -14.68 -4.58
C LEU A 226 15.95 -15.74 -5.57
N HIS A 227 17.24 -16.07 -5.59
CA HIS A 227 17.77 -17.17 -6.38
C HIS A 227 17.21 -18.51 -5.93
N ALA A 228 17.17 -18.78 -4.62
CA ALA A 228 16.57 -20.00 -4.09
C ALA A 228 15.09 -20.14 -4.47
N LEU A 229 14.35 -19.03 -4.47
CA LEU A 229 12.97 -19.03 -4.95
C LEU A 229 12.86 -19.39 -6.44
N THR A 230 13.63 -18.73 -7.31
CA THR A 230 13.52 -18.94 -8.76
C THR A 230 14.08 -20.28 -9.22
N THR A 231 15.01 -20.89 -8.47
CA THR A 231 15.50 -22.25 -8.71
C THR A 231 14.74 -23.33 -7.94
N ALA A 232 13.65 -22.98 -7.25
CA ALA A 232 12.84 -23.89 -6.43
C ALA A 232 13.61 -24.65 -5.33
N ASP A 233 14.65 -24.03 -4.77
CA ASP A 233 15.25 -24.47 -3.51
C ASP A 233 14.42 -23.90 -2.34
N VAL A 234 13.23 -24.49 -2.14
CA VAL A 234 12.27 -24.07 -1.12
C VAL A 234 12.84 -24.17 0.30
N PRO A 235 13.62 -25.20 0.69
CA PRO A 235 14.26 -25.22 2.01
C PRO A 235 15.16 -24.00 2.27
N THR A 236 15.98 -23.61 1.29
CA THR A 236 16.85 -22.43 1.42
C THR A 236 16.03 -21.14 1.41
N PHE A 237 15.02 -21.03 0.56
CA PHE A 237 14.08 -19.91 0.53
C PHE A 237 13.39 -19.73 1.90
N THR A 238 12.82 -20.79 2.45
CA THR A 238 12.15 -20.81 3.76
C THR A 238 13.08 -20.35 4.87
N ARG A 239 14.31 -20.89 4.94
CA ARG A 239 15.30 -20.48 5.96
C ARG A 239 15.65 -18.99 5.84
N HIS A 240 15.84 -18.51 4.62
CA HIS A 240 16.16 -17.10 4.40
C HIS A 240 14.98 -16.18 4.72
N LEU A 241 13.77 -16.53 4.27
CA LEU A 241 12.56 -15.79 4.56
C LEU A 241 12.28 -15.76 6.08
N GLN A 242 12.45 -16.89 6.77
CA GLN A 242 12.31 -17.02 8.22
C GLN A 242 13.26 -16.07 8.96
N THR A 243 14.50 -15.94 8.52
CA THR A 243 15.46 -14.99 9.11
C THR A 243 15.02 -13.54 8.88
N LEU A 244 14.49 -13.22 7.70
CA LEU A 244 14.04 -11.87 7.40
C LEU A 244 12.77 -11.50 8.16
N VAL A 245 11.82 -12.43 8.31
CA VAL A 245 10.62 -12.26 9.14
C VAL A 245 11.00 -12.08 10.60
N LEU A 246 11.95 -12.88 11.11
CA LEU A 246 12.48 -12.69 12.48
C LEU A 246 13.06 -11.30 12.66
N ASN A 247 13.88 -10.82 11.72
CA ASN A 247 14.48 -9.49 11.82
C ASN A 247 13.41 -8.40 11.72
N MET A 248 12.51 -8.48 10.73
CA MET A 248 11.41 -7.54 10.53
C MET A 248 10.57 -7.37 11.80
N LEU A 249 10.18 -8.48 12.43
CA LEU A 249 9.36 -8.47 13.64
C LEU A 249 10.16 -8.28 14.94
N SER A 250 11.47 -8.54 14.96
CA SER A 250 12.31 -8.24 16.13
C SER A 250 12.65 -6.75 16.25
N PHE A 251 12.57 -6.00 15.16
CA PHE A 251 12.47 -4.54 15.21
C PHE A 251 11.12 -4.04 15.74
N HIS A 252 10.12 -4.92 15.88
CA HIS A 252 8.77 -4.61 16.34
C HIS A 252 8.57 -4.83 17.86
N ASP A 253 9.22 -5.83 18.45
CA ASP A 253 9.13 -6.17 19.89
C ASP A 253 9.65 -5.12 20.90
N THR A 254 10.12 -3.95 20.45
CA THR A 254 10.51 -2.85 21.36
C THR A 254 9.33 -1.98 21.81
N ALA A 255 8.14 -2.16 21.23
CA ALA A 255 6.88 -1.60 21.71
C ALA A 255 5.97 -2.75 22.15
N GLY A 256 5.48 -2.70 23.39
CA GLY A 256 4.84 -3.84 24.03
C GLY A 256 3.44 -4.15 23.50
N GLY A 257 3.21 -5.39 23.09
CA GLY A 257 1.86 -5.94 22.91
C GLY A 257 1.82 -7.24 22.11
N GLU A 258 1.07 -8.24 22.61
CA GLU A 258 0.83 -9.56 22.01
C GLU A 258 -0.06 -9.52 20.72
N LYS A 259 0.01 -8.46 19.90
CA LYS A 259 -0.76 -8.39 18.66
C LYS A 259 -0.06 -9.16 17.55
N LYS A 260 -0.66 -10.25 17.07
CA LYS A 260 -0.15 -11.01 15.92
C LYS A 260 -0.31 -10.20 14.62
N THR A 261 0.80 -9.92 13.94
CA THR A 261 0.88 -9.22 12.64
C THR A 261 -0.14 -9.74 11.61
N PRO A 262 -0.90 -8.87 10.92
CA PRO A 262 -1.86 -9.27 9.89
C PRO A 262 -1.22 -9.93 8.65
N GLU A 263 -1.98 -10.78 7.96
CA GLU A 263 -1.52 -11.51 6.75
C GLU A 263 -1.03 -10.58 5.63
N ALA A 264 -1.77 -9.50 5.37
CA ALA A 264 -1.47 -8.53 4.33
C ALA A 264 -0.16 -7.74 4.56
N VAL A 265 0.31 -7.66 5.81
CA VAL A 265 1.65 -7.14 6.13
C VAL A 265 2.72 -8.08 5.62
N TYR A 266 2.59 -9.39 5.91
CA TYR A 266 3.52 -10.39 5.40
C TYR A 266 3.50 -10.45 3.88
N GLN A 267 2.31 -10.41 3.27
CA GLN A 267 2.17 -10.33 1.81
C GLN A 267 2.90 -9.11 1.24
N SER A 268 2.70 -7.92 1.83
CA SER A 268 3.35 -6.68 1.40
C SER A 268 4.87 -6.73 1.58
N PHE A 269 5.33 -7.33 2.68
CA PHE A 269 6.74 -7.57 2.95
C PHE A 269 7.36 -8.48 1.89
N VAL A 270 6.75 -9.64 1.62
CA VAL A 270 7.24 -10.59 0.60
C VAL A 270 7.20 -9.94 -0.78
N LEU A 271 6.12 -9.24 -1.14
CA LEU A 271 6.05 -8.48 -2.39
C LEU A 271 7.18 -7.45 -2.52
N GLY A 272 7.53 -6.78 -1.43
CA GLY A 272 8.67 -5.86 -1.37
C GLY A 272 10.00 -6.54 -1.67
N LEU A 273 10.23 -7.75 -1.13
CA LEU A 273 11.41 -8.55 -1.46
C LEU A 273 11.43 -8.95 -2.94
N LEU A 274 10.30 -9.45 -3.44
CA LEU A 274 10.15 -9.96 -4.80
C LEU A 274 10.33 -8.90 -5.87
N ALA A 275 9.99 -7.65 -5.59
CA ALA A 275 10.10 -6.57 -6.57
C ALA A 275 11.52 -6.36 -7.14
N ASN A 276 12.55 -6.95 -6.54
CA ASN A 276 13.93 -7.01 -7.06
C ASN A 276 14.13 -8.02 -8.21
N LEU A 277 13.16 -8.91 -8.45
CA LEU A 277 13.09 -9.78 -9.62
C LEU A 277 12.47 -9.09 -10.85
N GLY A 278 12.02 -7.84 -10.73
CA GLY A 278 11.26 -7.13 -11.77
C GLY A 278 11.93 -7.00 -13.15
N ASN A 279 13.24 -7.23 -13.24
CA ASN A 279 13.99 -7.23 -14.51
C ASN A 279 13.88 -8.56 -15.27
N GLN A 280 13.52 -9.66 -14.59
CA GLN A 280 13.43 -11.02 -15.14
C GLN A 280 12.01 -11.57 -15.06
N TYR A 281 11.21 -11.08 -14.12
CA TYR A 281 9.87 -11.55 -13.84
C TYR A 281 8.86 -10.41 -13.76
N ARG A 282 7.66 -10.66 -14.28
CA ARG A 282 6.44 -9.87 -14.06
C ARG A 282 5.78 -10.35 -12.76
N ILE A 283 5.69 -9.45 -11.77
CA ILE A 283 5.13 -9.74 -10.45
C ILE A 283 3.78 -9.04 -10.33
N ARG A 284 2.73 -9.78 -10.00
CA ARG A 284 1.36 -9.28 -9.85
C ARG A 284 0.80 -9.73 -8.52
N SER A 285 0.17 -8.83 -7.77
CA SER A 285 -0.45 -9.14 -6.47
C SER A 285 -1.95 -8.85 -6.49
N ASN A 286 -2.74 -9.65 -5.77
CA ASN A 286 -4.20 -9.53 -5.69
C ASN A 286 -4.83 -9.38 -7.08
N ILE A 287 -4.45 -10.27 -8.00
CA ILE A 287 -4.92 -10.25 -9.39
C ILE A 287 -5.84 -11.44 -9.65
N GLU A 288 -6.86 -11.20 -10.46
CA GLU A 288 -7.76 -12.26 -10.92
C GLU A 288 -6.99 -13.30 -11.73
N SER A 289 -7.17 -14.57 -11.36
CA SER A 289 -6.58 -15.72 -12.02
C SER A 289 -7.47 -16.94 -11.79
N GLY A 290 -7.76 -17.68 -12.86
CA GLY A 290 -8.71 -18.78 -12.82
C GLY A 290 -10.08 -18.31 -12.33
N LEU A 291 -10.51 -18.84 -11.18
CA LEU A 291 -11.82 -18.59 -10.55
C LEU A 291 -11.73 -17.70 -9.29
N GLY A 292 -10.58 -17.06 -9.04
CA GLY A 292 -10.37 -16.25 -7.84
C GLY A 292 -9.31 -15.18 -8.00
N ARG A 293 -8.77 -14.72 -6.88
CA ARG A 293 -7.70 -13.72 -6.82
C ARG A 293 -6.51 -14.32 -6.09
N ALA A 294 -5.41 -14.49 -6.81
CA ALA A 294 -4.17 -14.98 -6.23
C ALA A 294 -3.46 -13.86 -5.46
N ASP A 295 -2.87 -14.18 -4.31
CA ASP A 295 -2.12 -13.20 -3.52
C ASP A 295 -0.92 -12.67 -4.30
N ILE A 296 -0.08 -13.56 -4.85
CA ILE A 296 1.04 -13.21 -5.73
C ILE A 296 1.19 -14.21 -6.88
N LEU A 297 1.29 -13.69 -8.10
CA LEU A 297 1.72 -14.39 -9.31
C LEU A 297 3.06 -13.81 -9.80
N ILE A 298 3.96 -14.70 -10.19
CA ILE A 298 5.26 -14.36 -10.75
C ILE A 298 5.40 -15.11 -12.08
N SER A 299 5.40 -14.38 -13.19
CA SER A 299 5.67 -14.95 -14.51
C SER A 299 6.99 -14.46 -15.06
N PRO A 300 7.79 -15.32 -15.70
CA PRO A 300 9.01 -14.89 -16.35
C PRO A 300 8.68 -13.94 -17.51
N ILE A 301 9.57 -12.98 -17.77
CA ILE A 301 9.45 -12.10 -18.93
C ILE A 301 9.69 -12.91 -20.21
N GLU A 302 10.68 -13.80 -20.19
CA GLU A 302 10.96 -14.73 -21.28
C GLU A 302 10.15 -16.04 -21.11
N PRO A 303 9.42 -16.49 -22.15
CA PRO A 303 8.65 -17.73 -22.08
C PRO A 303 9.53 -18.97 -21.85
N GLY A 304 8.97 -20.00 -21.22
CA GLY A 304 9.64 -21.30 -21.02
C GLY A 304 10.32 -21.48 -19.67
N GLU A 305 10.51 -20.41 -18.91
CA GLU A 305 10.88 -20.49 -17.49
C GLU A 305 9.66 -20.84 -16.59
N ARG A 306 9.96 -21.16 -15.33
CA ARG A 306 8.98 -21.53 -14.30
C ARG A 306 8.17 -20.32 -13.85
N GLY A 307 6.85 -20.48 -13.76
CA GLY A 307 5.97 -19.54 -13.07
C GLY A 307 5.89 -19.85 -11.57
N ILE A 308 5.54 -18.87 -10.75
CA ILE A 308 5.38 -19.07 -9.30
C ILE A 308 4.04 -18.48 -8.84
N VAL A 309 3.31 -19.24 -8.04
CA VAL A 309 2.11 -18.80 -7.32
C VAL A 309 2.43 -18.84 -5.83
N MET A 310 2.06 -17.80 -5.09
CA MET A 310 2.12 -17.80 -3.63
C MET A 310 0.74 -17.51 -3.06
N GLU A 311 0.35 -18.28 -2.06
CA GLU A 311 -0.83 -18.03 -1.22
C GLU A 311 -0.37 -17.93 0.23
N PHE A 312 -0.79 -16.87 0.92
CA PHE A 312 -0.43 -16.64 2.31
C PHE A 312 -1.58 -17.04 3.24
N LYS A 313 -1.22 -17.51 4.44
CA LYS A 313 -2.14 -17.63 5.57
C LYS A 313 -1.47 -17.14 6.84
N ARG A 314 -2.27 -16.65 7.78
CA ARG A 314 -1.85 -16.42 9.17
C ARG A 314 -2.51 -17.41 10.11
N LEU A 315 -1.71 -18.03 10.98
CA LEU A 315 -2.18 -18.97 12.00
C LEU A 315 -2.92 -18.25 13.13
N LYS A 316 -4.22 -18.50 13.25
CA LYS A 316 -5.07 -17.99 14.35
C LYS A 316 -4.98 -18.88 15.58
N GLU A 317 -5.50 -18.41 16.70
CA GLU A 317 -5.64 -19.24 17.90
C GLU A 317 -6.46 -20.49 17.61
N ASN A 318 -5.98 -21.64 18.08
CA ASN A 318 -6.56 -22.97 17.87
C ASN A 318 -6.48 -23.54 16.44
N GLU A 319 -5.78 -22.89 15.52
CA GLU A 319 -5.48 -23.47 14.21
C GLU A 319 -4.16 -24.24 14.23
N GLN A 320 -4.04 -25.26 13.38
CA GLN A 320 -2.81 -26.04 13.21
C GLN A 320 -2.09 -25.63 11.92
N MET A 321 -0.76 -25.51 12.00
CA MET A 321 0.10 -25.12 10.87
C MET A 321 -0.14 -26.00 9.64
N GLU A 322 -0.16 -27.32 9.85
CA GLU A 322 -0.38 -28.34 8.83
C GLU A 322 -1.71 -28.16 8.08
N GLU A 323 -2.77 -27.82 8.81
CA GLU A 323 -4.10 -27.62 8.24
C GLU A 323 -4.15 -26.37 7.36
N GLN A 324 -3.53 -25.27 7.80
CA GLN A 324 -3.48 -24.03 7.04
C GLN A 324 -2.60 -24.14 5.80
N LEU A 325 -1.48 -24.87 5.87
CA LEU A 325 -0.64 -25.15 4.70
C LEU A 325 -1.42 -25.93 3.64
N THR A 326 -2.23 -26.90 4.07
CA THR A 326 -3.08 -27.70 3.19
C THR A 326 -4.19 -26.84 2.58
N LYS A 327 -4.92 -26.08 3.39
CA LYS A 327 -5.96 -25.14 2.91
C LYS A 327 -5.44 -24.14 1.88
N ALA A 328 -4.24 -23.60 2.08
CA ALA A 328 -3.63 -22.67 1.14
C ALA A 328 -3.31 -23.33 -0.21
N LEU A 329 -2.75 -24.55 -0.22
CA LEU A 329 -2.52 -25.28 -1.47
C LEU A 329 -3.84 -25.70 -2.14
N ASP A 330 -4.82 -26.15 -1.37
CA ASP A 330 -6.13 -26.53 -1.91
C ASP A 330 -6.83 -25.31 -2.51
N GLN A 331 -6.68 -24.13 -1.90
CA GLN A 331 -7.20 -22.88 -2.47
C GLN A 331 -6.53 -22.53 -3.82
N ILE A 332 -5.21 -22.72 -3.95
CA ILE A 332 -4.49 -22.51 -5.22
C ILE A 332 -5.06 -23.44 -6.32
N GLU A 333 -5.31 -24.70 -5.98
CA GLU A 333 -5.84 -25.72 -6.89
C GLU A 333 -7.30 -25.45 -7.27
N GLU A 334 -8.19 -25.28 -6.28
CA GLU A 334 -9.63 -25.07 -6.49
C GLU A 334 -9.93 -23.80 -7.30
N LYS A 335 -9.11 -22.76 -7.13
CA LYS A 335 -9.25 -21.50 -7.87
C LYS A 335 -8.47 -21.48 -9.17
N ASP A 336 -7.68 -22.52 -9.47
CA ASP A 336 -6.82 -22.62 -10.65
C ASP A 336 -5.97 -21.37 -10.90
N TYR A 337 -5.32 -20.86 -9.85
CA TYR A 337 -4.41 -19.72 -9.98
C TYR A 337 -3.28 -19.94 -11.00
N PRO A 338 -2.73 -21.16 -11.20
CA PRO A 338 -1.76 -21.44 -12.25
C PRO A 338 -2.26 -21.21 -13.69
N ALA A 339 -3.58 -21.11 -13.94
CA ALA A 339 -4.14 -20.92 -15.27
C ALA A 339 -3.52 -19.75 -16.04
N THR A 340 -3.38 -18.60 -15.39
CA THR A 340 -2.78 -17.41 -15.99
C THR A 340 -1.31 -17.65 -16.37
N LEU A 341 -0.54 -18.34 -15.51
CA LEU A 341 0.87 -18.63 -15.78
C LEU A 341 1.04 -19.62 -16.93
N ARG A 342 0.17 -20.63 -17.02
CA ARG A 342 0.11 -21.57 -18.14
C ARG A 342 -0.21 -20.85 -19.44
N ALA A 343 -1.19 -19.94 -19.43
CA ALA A 343 -1.54 -19.12 -20.60
C ALA A 343 -0.39 -18.20 -21.05
N GLU A 344 0.48 -17.79 -20.13
CA GLU A 344 1.68 -17.00 -20.40
C GLU A 344 2.91 -17.84 -20.83
N GLY A 345 2.75 -19.15 -21.01
CA GLY A 345 3.81 -20.03 -21.53
C GLY A 345 4.77 -20.57 -20.47
N CYS A 346 4.37 -20.60 -19.19
CA CYS A 346 5.12 -21.29 -18.15
C CYS A 346 4.93 -22.81 -18.29
N ASN A 347 6.01 -23.56 -18.49
CA ASN A 347 5.97 -25.02 -18.61
C ASN A 347 5.68 -25.72 -17.27
N GLU A 348 6.12 -25.09 -16.20
CA GLU A 348 6.04 -25.54 -14.82
C GLU A 348 5.66 -24.36 -13.93
N VAL A 349 4.84 -24.63 -12.92
CA VAL A 349 4.41 -23.66 -11.93
C VAL A 349 4.75 -24.20 -10.54
N LEU A 350 5.54 -23.44 -9.79
CA LEU A 350 5.80 -23.68 -8.38
C LEU A 350 4.71 -22.98 -7.55
N GLU A 351 3.92 -23.77 -6.85
CA GLU A 351 2.86 -23.33 -5.96
C GLU A 351 3.37 -23.35 -4.52
N LEU A 352 3.31 -22.21 -3.85
CA LEU A 352 3.81 -22.04 -2.49
C LEU A 352 2.67 -21.64 -1.55
N ALA A 353 2.38 -22.50 -0.58
CA ALA A 353 1.61 -22.15 0.60
C ALA A 353 2.58 -21.64 1.67
N ILE A 354 2.40 -20.40 2.13
CA ILE A 354 3.26 -19.77 3.14
C ILE A 354 2.38 -19.40 4.34
N VAL A 355 2.60 -20.06 5.47
CA VAL A 355 1.81 -19.84 6.68
C VAL A 355 2.68 -19.22 7.76
N PHE A 356 2.23 -18.10 8.32
CA PHE A 356 2.92 -17.35 9.37
C PHE A 356 2.29 -17.59 10.74
N ASP A 357 3.13 -17.80 11.75
CA ASP A 357 2.76 -17.76 13.17
C ASP A 357 3.65 -16.75 13.89
N GLY A 358 3.25 -15.48 13.81
CA GLY A 358 4.03 -14.36 14.33
C GLY A 358 5.43 -14.35 13.70
N LYS A 359 6.45 -14.66 14.50
CA LYS A 359 7.84 -14.67 14.04
C LYS A 359 8.25 -15.93 13.29
N ARG A 360 7.44 -16.99 13.32
CA ARG A 360 7.72 -18.26 12.66
C ARG A 360 6.95 -18.37 11.35
N LEU A 361 7.49 -19.13 10.41
CA LEU A 361 6.76 -19.48 9.20
C LEU A 361 7.11 -20.90 8.74
N GLU A 362 6.17 -21.51 8.04
CA GLU A 362 6.40 -22.72 7.25
C GLU A 362 5.98 -22.47 5.80
N VAL A 363 6.70 -23.12 4.89
CA VAL A 363 6.40 -23.08 3.45
C VAL A 363 6.21 -24.51 2.98
N ARG A 364 5.13 -24.74 2.26
CA ARG A 364 4.88 -25.99 1.54
C ARG A 364 4.82 -25.71 0.07
N GLU A 365 5.51 -26.55 -0.69
CA GLU A 365 5.52 -26.49 -2.14
C GLU A 365 4.67 -27.58 -2.78
N ARG A 366 4.14 -27.25 -3.95
CA ARG A 366 3.61 -28.17 -4.93
C ARG A 366 4.08 -27.71 -6.30
N VAL A 367 4.30 -28.64 -7.21
CA VAL A 367 4.69 -28.32 -8.59
C VAL A 367 3.59 -28.82 -9.52
N SER A 368 3.07 -27.95 -10.37
CA SER A 368 2.14 -28.30 -11.44
C SER A 368 2.75 -27.98 -12.81
N GLY A 369 2.39 -28.75 -13.83
CA GLY A 369 2.97 -28.59 -15.18
C GLY A 369 2.19 -29.37 -16.23
N ILE A 370 2.47 -29.10 -17.50
CA ILE A 370 1.87 -29.85 -18.61
C ILE A 370 2.42 -31.28 -18.54
N ALA A 371 1.55 -32.25 -18.25
CA ALA A 371 1.93 -33.65 -18.14
C ALA A 371 2.64 -34.12 -19.42
N GLY A 372 3.95 -34.35 -19.31
CA GLY A 372 4.80 -34.59 -20.47
C GLY A 372 6.13 -35.29 -20.18
N SER A 373 6.29 -36.05 -19.09
CA SER A 373 7.20 -37.21 -18.99
C SER A 373 7.19 -37.81 -17.59
N ALA A 374 6.99 -39.12 -17.50
CA ALA A 374 6.82 -39.90 -16.28
C ALA A 374 8.06 -39.99 -15.37
N GLY A 375 7.80 -40.16 -14.07
CA GLY A 375 8.38 -41.30 -13.34
C GLY A 375 9.26 -41.02 -12.11
N ILE A 376 8.86 -41.70 -11.02
CA ILE A 376 9.68 -42.21 -9.90
C ILE A 376 9.72 -41.34 -8.64
N SER A 377 8.73 -41.58 -7.78
CA SER A 377 8.81 -41.42 -6.33
C SER A 377 9.88 -42.37 -5.77
N SER A 378 11.02 -41.84 -5.31
CA SER A 378 11.98 -42.60 -4.51
C SER A 378 11.58 -42.55 -3.03
N ARG A 379 10.86 -43.58 -2.57
CA ARG A 379 10.86 -43.96 -1.16
C ARG A 379 12.24 -44.51 -0.80
N ALA A 380 13.02 -43.75 -0.03
CA ALA A 380 14.20 -44.28 0.64
C ALA A 380 13.75 -45.03 1.91
N GLN A 381 13.76 -46.36 1.85
CA GLN A 381 13.81 -47.22 3.03
C GLN A 381 15.25 -47.24 3.57
N VAL A 382 15.38 -46.95 4.86
CA VAL A 382 16.62 -47.13 5.63
C VAL A 382 16.65 -48.59 6.13
N PRO A 383 17.72 -49.37 5.92
CA PRO A 383 17.95 -50.60 6.69
C PRO A 383 18.76 -50.30 7.96
N ALA A 384 18.51 -51.15 8.97
CA ALA A 384 19.00 -51.11 10.35
C ALA A 384 20.52 -51.14 10.51
#